data_AF-A0A840US18-F1
#
_entry.id   AF-A0A840US18-F1
#
_cell.length_a   1.000
_cell.length_b   1.000
_cell.length_c   1.000
_cell.angle_alpha   90.00
_cell.angle_beta   90.00
_cell.angle_gamma   90.00
#
_symmetry.space_group_name_H-M   'P 1'
#
loop_
_entity.id
_entity.type
_entity.pdbx_description
1 polymer ?
#
loop_
_entity_poly.entity_id
_entity_poly.type
_entity_poly.pdbx_seq_one_letter_code
_entity_poly.pdbx_strand_id
1 'polypeptide(L)'
;MNYLPILTEAEIKYICSVIYIQDSVWYFKRYPKDFAKIMPGFRPTSLKNQEQVSALLYRSRNQAFISSFIEKHISRWLDEIQDEITLKTDKGESKESAWMQTLPFCFFVDNISIFFKLIGDEQPEQYVSLISASIKRIRDLDISHKRIKTTLSNKKSEVMRLEDDIRCVQSELDKSSKKLIEHSSEIKALKRTCADIEKLEGIVCAREQELDILKKKAQERDEYIQKLNDELSASKDAQLQLEIKIKEEIKQQRIAESIEQAASLKPRGPKDIEEFKEFLEYNLESLGVATNAEYYFLLKEHICKILFQGKPIIICRAAGMVLMRCVANTLVGSANVDTLSFVTDISEQQIHGFLSTKNRIVCLDNFIGNYNETTLLTICDKHRNKIIFLTTVYERTLFYIPEELLKYCIYLNLNRIEGFTHDHALTEAPSTIDEIDASYPTITPDIRWSSLLKEILDELGVCSALSTYKSSLISNEASLCCLLAFDVLPFCVDVLKISPFSVSERLNKYAGDKGRCSHKGLFKRWFV
;
A
#
# COMPACT_ATOMS: atom_id res chain seq x y z
N MET A 1 -40.17 135.30 28.26
CA MET A 1 -40.09 135.92 29.61
C MET A 1 -38.63 136.23 29.92
N ASN A 2 -38.36 137.06 30.94
CA ASN A 2 -37.01 137.21 31.50
C ASN A 2 -36.94 136.35 32.78
N TYR A 3 -36.26 135.20 32.69
CA TYR A 3 -36.11 134.20 33.76
C TYR A 3 -34.88 134.44 34.64
N LEU A 4 -33.82 135.07 34.14
CA LEU A 4 -32.61 135.33 34.93
C LEU A 4 -32.86 136.14 36.22
N PRO A 5 -33.75 137.15 36.26
CA PRO A 5 -34.02 137.92 37.48
C PRO A 5 -34.65 137.10 38.62
N ILE A 6 -35.33 135.98 38.32
CA ILE A 6 -35.97 135.13 39.34
C ILE A 6 -35.03 134.01 39.85
N LEU A 7 -33.89 133.78 39.19
CA LEU A 7 -32.94 132.74 39.56
C LEU A 7 -31.86 133.26 40.52
N THR A 8 -31.47 132.42 41.48
CA THR A 8 -30.31 132.65 42.37
C THR A 8 -29.01 132.40 41.63
N GLU A 9 -27.89 132.88 42.18
CA GLU A 9 -26.56 132.65 41.61
C GLU A 9 -26.23 131.17 41.41
N ALA A 10 -26.60 130.31 42.38
CA ALA A 10 -26.38 128.86 42.29
C ALA A 10 -27.20 128.21 41.17
N GLU A 11 -28.45 128.66 40.99
CA GLU A 11 -29.33 128.16 39.93
C GLU A 11 -28.85 128.62 38.54
N ILE A 12 -28.43 129.88 38.38
CA ILE A 12 -27.86 130.36 37.12
C ILE A 12 -26.60 129.56 36.78
N LYS A 13 -25.75 129.27 37.78
CA LYS A 13 -24.57 128.42 37.59
C LYS A 13 -24.93 127.01 37.12
N TYR A 14 -25.98 126.41 37.68
CA TYR A 14 -26.51 125.12 37.22
C TYR A 14 -26.98 125.20 35.77
N ILE A 15 -27.80 126.19 35.41
CA ILE A 15 -28.27 126.41 34.04
C ILE A 15 -27.09 126.47 33.07
N CYS A 16 -26.09 127.30 33.37
CA CYS A 16 -24.89 127.40 32.55
C CYS A 16 -24.12 126.07 32.44
N SER A 17 -24.19 125.20 33.45
CA SER A 17 -23.52 123.89 33.44
C SER A 17 -24.22 122.84 32.57
N VAL A 18 -25.53 122.95 32.38
CA VAL A 18 -26.32 122.01 31.57
C VAL A 18 -26.53 122.45 30.12
N ILE A 19 -26.23 123.71 29.77
CA ILE A 19 -26.18 124.14 28.35
C ILE A 19 -25.03 123.43 27.67
N TYR A 20 -25.33 122.58 26.68
CA TYR A 20 -24.29 121.85 25.95
C TYR A 20 -23.22 122.77 25.35
N ILE A 21 -21.95 122.36 25.50
CA ILE A 21 -20.79 123.02 24.90
C ILE A 21 -21.00 123.33 23.41
N GLN A 22 -21.60 122.40 22.66
CA GLN A 22 -21.82 122.53 21.22
C GLN A 22 -22.75 123.70 20.89
N ASP A 23 -23.86 123.84 21.63
CA ASP A 23 -24.83 124.91 21.45
C ASP A 23 -24.19 126.29 21.75
N SER A 24 -23.43 126.37 22.83
CA SER A 24 -22.75 127.61 23.23
C SER A 24 -21.69 128.06 22.22
N VAL A 25 -20.82 127.13 21.79
CA VAL A 25 -19.78 127.42 20.78
C VAL A 25 -20.42 127.83 19.46
N TRP A 26 -21.51 127.19 19.05
CA TRP A 26 -22.25 127.56 17.85
C TRP A 26 -22.83 128.96 17.93
N TYR A 27 -23.45 129.33 19.05
CA TYR A 27 -24.02 130.66 19.25
C TYR A 27 -22.96 131.77 19.20
N PHE A 28 -21.82 131.57 19.87
CA PHE A 28 -20.71 132.53 19.85
C PHE A 28 -20.08 132.72 18.47
N LYS A 29 -20.05 131.68 17.63
CA LYS A 29 -19.61 131.79 16.23
C LYS A 29 -20.54 132.69 15.40
N ARG A 30 -21.84 132.68 15.68
CA ARG A 30 -22.83 133.44 14.93
C ARG A 30 -22.79 134.94 15.24
N TYR A 31 -22.32 135.33 16.42
CA TYR A 31 -22.24 136.72 16.88
C TYR A 31 -20.82 137.11 17.33
N PRO A 32 -19.82 137.11 16.42
CA PRO A 32 -18.41 137.28 16.78
C PRO A 32 -18.09 138.66 17.36
N LYS A 33 -18.81 139.72 16.94
CA LYS A 33 -18.62 141.08 17.46
C LYS A 33 -19.03 141.20 18.93
N ASP A 34 -20.12 140.54 19.32
CA ASP A 34 -20.59 140.55 20.72
C ASP A 34 -19.79 139.58 21.58
N PHE A 35 -19.34 138.45 21.01
CA PHE A 35 -18.39 137.56 21.68
C PHE A 35 -17.05 138.25 21.99
N ALA A 36 -16.51 139.04 21.06
CA ALA A 36 -15.26 139.78 21.27
C ALA A 36 -15.34 140.79 22.44
N LYS A 37 -16.54 141.29 22.78
CA LYS A 37 -16.75 142.18 23.94
C LYS A 37 -16.68 141.43 25.27
N ILE A 38 -17.06 140.15 25.30
CA ILE A 38 -17.05 139.33 26.54
C ILE A 38 -15.77 138.53 26.72
N MET A 39 -15.06 138.27 25.63
CA MET A 39 -13.81 137.51 25.63
C MET A 39 -12.85 138.05 24.56
N PRO A 40 -12.25 139.24 24.78
CA PRO A 40 -11.35 139.86 23.81
C PRO A 40 -10.14 138.97 23.49
N GLY A 41 -9.75 138.89 22.22
CA GLY A 41 -8.57 138.15 21.77
C GLY A 41 -8.75 136.63 21.61
N PHE A 42 -9.89 136.04 21.99
CA PHE A 42 -10.16 134.61 21.84
C PHE A 42 -11.14 134.32 20.69
N ARG A 43 -11.05 133.12 20.12
CA ARG A 43 -12.04 132.61 19.15
C ARG A 43 -13.07 131.74 19.86
N PRO A 44 -14.36 131.74 19.48
CA PRO A 44 -15.38 130.85 20.03
C PRO A 44 -14.99 129.36 20.09
N THR A 45 -14.26 128.87 19.08
CA THR A 45 -13.78 127.47 18.99
C THR A 45 -12.69 127.10 19.99
N SER A 46 -12.14 128.06 20.73
CA SER A 46 -11.10 127.78 21.73
C SER A 46 -11.66 127.16 23.02
N LEU A 47 -12.98 127.22 23.22
CA LEU A 47 -13.66 126.60 24.37
C LEU A 47 -13.81 125.09 24.13
N LYS A 48 -13.03 124.26 24.86
CA LYS A 48 -12.92 122.81 24.61
C LYS A 48 -13.66 121.92 25.62
N ASN A 49 -13.98 122.45 26.80
CA ASN A 49 -14.65 121.67 27.84
C ASN A 49 -15.87 122.40 28.40
N GLN A 50 -16.76 121.62 29.01
CA GLN A 50 -18.04 122.10 29.53
C GLN A 50 -17.84 123.13 30.65
N GLU A 51 -16.82 122.95 31.49
CA GLU A 51 -16.51 123.86 32.60
C GLU A 51 -16.15 125.27 32.11
N GLN A 52 -15.29 125.41 31.10
CA GLN A 52 -14.90 126.70 30.53
C GLN A 52 -16.10 127.46 29.96
N VAL A 53 -16.98 126.76 29.23
CA VAL A 53 -18.19 127.35 28.67
C VAL A 53 -19.13 127.79 29.78
N SER A 54 -19.41 126.91 30.75
CA SER A 54 -20.30 127.22 31.86
C SER A 54 -19.82 128.44 32.68
N ALA A 55 -18.52 128.55 32.93
CA ALA A 55 -17.92 129.67 33.63
C ALA A 55 -18.01 130.98 32.83
N LEU A 56 -17.82 130.91 31.51
CA LEU A 56 -17.96 132.08 30.61
C LEU A 56 -19.40 132.58 30.56
N LEU A 57 -20.37 131.68 30.44
CA LEU A 57 -21.78 132.03 30.45
C LEU A 57 -22.17 132.69 31.78
N TYR A 58 -21.74 132.10 32.90
CA TYR A 58 -22.05 132.59 34.23
C TYR A 58 -21.44 133.98 34.52
N ARG A 59 -20.16 134.20 34.19
CA ARG A 59 -19.47 135.49 34.46
C ARG A 59 -20.01 136.64 33.62
N SER A 60 -20.45 136.34 32.39
CA SER A 60 -20.93 137.35 31.44
C SER A 60 -22.45 137.50 31.42
N ARG A 61 -23.16 136.85 32.36
CA ARG A 61 -24.64 136.75 32.41
C ARG A 61 -25.38 138.09 32.32
N ASN A 62 -24.83 139.16 32.91
CA ASN A 62 -25.46 140.48 32.93
C ASN A 62 -25.32 141.24 31.59
N GLN A 63 -24.54 140.73 30.65
CA GLN A 63 -24.43 141.33 29.33
C GLN A 63 -25.63 140.93 28.47
N ALA A 64 -26.24 141.89 27.75
CA ALA A 64 -27.43 141.66 26.92
C ALA A 64 -27.28 140.47 25.94
N PHE A 65 -26.06 140.27 25.41
CA PHE A 65 -25.71 139.17 24.52
C PHE A 65 -25.85 137.79 25.18
N ILE A 66 -25.31 137.63 26.40
CA ILE A 66 -25.29 136.34 27.11
C ILE A 66 -26.59 136.09 27.87
N SER A 67 -27.18 137.13 28.47
CA SER A 67 -28.51 137.03 29.05
C SER A 67 -29.52 136.52 28.01
N SER A 68 -29.61 137.18 26.84
CA SER A 68 -30.53 136.73 25.77
C SER A 68 -30.30 135.28 25.34
N PHE A 69 -29.05 134.80 25.33
CA PHE A 69 -28.73 133.42 25.01
C PHE A 69 -29.25 132.43 26.07
N ILE A 70 -28.95 132.70 27.34
CA ILE A 70 -29.36 131.84 28.45
C ILE A 70 -30.90 131.82 28.53
N GLU A 71 -31.54 132.99 28.41
CA GLU A 71 -33.00 133.13 28.42
C GLU A 71 -33.68 132.31 27.31
N LYS A 72 -33.10 132.29 26.10
CA LYS A 72 -33.62 131.47 24.99
C LYS A 72 -33.48 129.98 25.26
N HIS A 73 -32.37 129.55 25.86
CA HIS A 73 -32.17 128.15 26.23
C HIS A 73 -33.16 127.70 27.29
N ILE A 74 -33.35 128.52 28.33
CA ILE A 74 -34.36 128.25 29.35
C ILE A 74 -35.73 128.14 28.71
N SER A 75 -36.14 129.11 27.87
CA SER A 75 -37.45 129.06 27.21
C SER A 75 -37.62 127.79 26.38
N ARG A 76 -36.63 127.44 25.54
CA ARG A 76 -36.69 126.23 24.71
C ARG A 76 -36.83 124.97 25.55
N TRP A 77 -36.07 124.85 26.64
CA TRP A 77 -36.16 123.67 27.50
C TRP A 77 -37.50 123.57 28.22
N LEU A 78 -38.05 124.70 28.66
CA LEU A 78 -39.39 124.71 29.25
C LEU A 78 -40.44 124.32 28.21
N ASP A 79 -40.36 124.84 26.98
CA ASP A 79 -41.26 124.46 25.89
C ASP A 79 -41.17 122.95 25.60
N GLU A 80 -39.97 122.39 25.42
CA GLU A 80 -39.76 120.96 25.17
C GLU A 80 -40.31 120.07 26.30
N ILE A 81 -40.09 120.46 27.56
CA ILE A 81 -40.56 119.71 28.72
C ILE A 81 -42.08 119.85 28.86
N GLN A 82 -42.62 121.05 28.65
CA GLN A 82 -44.05 121.32 28.80
C GLN A 82 -44.85 120.68 27.67
N ASP A 83 -44.33 120.64 26.45
CA ASP A 83 -44.92 119.93 25.31
C ASP A 83 -45.03 118.43 25.62
N GLU A 84 -43.96 117.82 26.15
CA GLU A 84 -43.97 116.39 26.51
C GLU A 84 -44.90 116.11 27.71
N ILE A 85 -44.95 116.98 28.71
CA ILE A 85 -45.90 116.86 29.83
C ILE A 85 -47.34 117.01 29.33
N THR A 86 -47.61 117.97 28.45
CA THR A 86 -48.94 118.21 27.86
C THR A 86 -49.36 117.01 27.03
N LEU A 87 -48.47 116.47 26.19
CA LEU A 87 -48.70 115.28 25.40
C LEU A 87 -49.05 114.04 26.24
N LYS A 88 -48.48 113.90 27.44
CA LYS A 88 -48.84 112.83 28.38
C LYS A 88 -50.16 113.10 29.10
N THR A 89 -50.39 114.35 29.48
CA THR A 89 -51.63 114.77 30.16
C THR A 89 -52.85 114.65 29.22
N ASP A 90 -52.71 115.02 27.94
CA ASP A 90 -53.73 114.86 26.89
C ASP A 90 -54.07 113.39 26.63
N LYS A 91 -53.14 112.46 26.92
CA LYS A 91 -53.37 111.01 26.88
C LYS A 91 -54.07 110.47 28.14
N GLY A 92 -54.48 111.34 29.06
CA GLY A 92 -55.20 111.00 30.27
C GLY A 92 -54.31 110.68 31.48
N GLU A 93 -53.01 110.96 31.41
CA GLU A 93 -52.13 110.77 32.58
C GLU A 93 -52.30 111.90 33.61
N SER A 94 -52.07 111.56 34.89
CA SER A 94 -51.96 112.59 35.92
C SER A 94 -50.70 113.43 35.71
N LYS A 95 -50.71 114.68 36.20
CA LYS A 95 -49.58 115.61 36.10
C LYS A 95 -48.31 115.01 36.74
N GLU A 96 -48.47 114.28 37.85
CA GLU A 96 -47.39 113.60 38.55
C GLU A 96 -46.82 112.44 37.74
N SER A 97 -47.66 111.66 37.05
CA SER A 97 -47.19 110.60 36.14
C SER A 97 -46.39 111.22 34.98
N ALA A 98 -46.93 112.26 34.35
CA ALA A 98 -46.25 112.96 33.27
C ALA A 98 -44.86 113.48 33.73
N TRP A 99 -44.79 114.06 34.93
CA TRP A 99 -43.52 114.45 35.55
C TRP A 99 -42.56 113.29 35.78
N MET A 100 -43.02 112.19 36.39
CA MET A 100 -42.19 111.01 36.65
C MET A 100 -41.65 110.36 35.38
N GLN A 101 -42.34 110.52 34.25
CA GLN A 101 -41.89 109.97 32.98
C GLN A 101 -41.01 110.93 32.17
N THR A 102 -41.16 112.25 32.33
CA THR A 102 -40.46 113.25 31.51
C THR A 102 -39.21 113.80 32.21
N LEU A 103 -39.33 114.15 33.49
CA LEU A 103 -38.27 114.84 34.22
C LEU A 103 -36.99 114.00 34.48
N PRO A 104 -37.02 112.65 34.57
CA PRO A 104 -35.79 111.85 34.68
C PRO A 104 -34.83 111.99 33.50
N PHE A 105 -35.34 112.49 32.38
CA PHE A 105 -34.62 112.61 31.12
C PHE A 105 -34.49 114.06 30.65
N CYS A 106 -34.84 115.04 31.50
CA CYS A 106 -34.80 116.45 31.16
C CYS A 106 -33.49 117.15 31.59
N PHE A 107 -33.32 118.39 31.15
CA PHE A 107 -32.14 119.21 31.44
C PHE A 107 -32.02 119.63 32.90
N PHE A 108 -33.11 119.55 33.68
CA PHE A 108 -33.17 119.91 35.09
C PHE A 108 -33.05 118.70 36.04
N VAL A 109 -32.75 117.50 35.52
CA VAL A 109 -32.80 116.23 36.28
C VAL A 109 -32.04 116.26 37.63
N ASP A 110 -30.91 116.97 37.68
CA ASP A 110 -30.08 117.08 38.89
C ASP A 110 -30.50 118.23 39.81
N ASN A 111 -31.40 119.11 39.37
CA ASN A 111 -31.96 120.22 40.14
C ASN A 111 -33.38 120.59 39.66
N ILE A 112 -34.35 119.71 39.97
CA ILE A 112 -35.74 119.84 39.51
C ILE A 112 -36.47 121.04 40.13
N SER A 113 -36.03 121.56 41.28
CA SER A 113 -36.61 122.78 41.85
C SER A 113 -36.52 123.98 40.89
N ILE A 114 -35.50 124.02 40.03
CA ILE A 114 -35.37 125.06 39.00
C ILE A 114 -36.52 125.00 38.00
N PHE A 115 -36.95 123.80 37.59
CA PHE A 115 -38.07 123.64 36.66
C PHE A 115 -39.36 124.24 37.23
N PHE A 116 -39.76 123.84 38.44
CA PHE A 116 -40.97 124.35 39.11
C PHE A 116 -40.95 125.87 39.28
N LYS A 117 -39.80 126.40 39.67
CA LYS A 117 -39.59 127.84 39.83
C LYS A 117 -39.76 128.60 38.52
N LEU A 118 -39.25 128.05 37.41
CA LEU A 118 -39.28 128.70 36.10
C LEU A 118 -40.67 128.71 35.44
N ILE A 119 -41.50 127.70 35.72
CA ILE A 119 -42.89 127.66 35.23
C ILE A 119 -43.86 128.47 36.12
N GLY A 120 -43.37 129.06 37.22
CA GLY A 120 -44.19 129.80 38.19
C GLY A 120 -45.13 128.90 39.00
N ASP A 121 -44.81 127.61 39.13
CA ASP A 121 -45.60 126.62 39.87
C ASP A 121 -44.90 126.35 41.21
N GLU A 122 -45.15 127.22 42.21
CA GLU A 122 -44.56 127.11 43.55
C GLU A 122 -45.12 125.88 44.28
N GLN A 123 -44.34 124.81 44.29
CA GLN A 123 -44.64 123.55 44.97
C GLN A 123 -44.00 123.49 46.37
N PRO A 124 -44.61 122.80 47.35
CA PRO A 124 -44.00 122.63 48.68
C PRO A 124 -42.62 121.96 48.62
N GLU A 125 -41.67 122.40 49.45
CA GLU A 125 -40.29 121.89 49.44
C GLU A 125 -40.22 120.37 49.64
N GLN A 126 -41.06 119.82 50.53
CA GLN A 126 -41.12 118.37 50.76
C GLN A 126 -41.59 117.62 49.51
N TYR A 127 -42.49 118.22 48.73
CA TYR A 127 -43.00 117.66 47.50
C TYR A 127 -41.94 117.64 46.40
N VAL A 128 -41.24 118.76 46.20
CA VAL A 128 -40.13 118.88 45.23
C VAL A 128 -39.00 117.91 45.59
N SER A 129 -38.68 117.74 46.88
CA SER A 129 -37.67 116.78 47.35
C SER A 129 -38.05 115.33 47.02
N LEU A 130 -39.30 114.94 47.27
CA LEU A 130 -39.81 113.60 46.95
C LEU A 130 -39.78 113.32 45.45
N ILE A 131 -40.25 114.27 44.63
CA ILE A 131 -40.24 114.17 43.17
C ILE A 131 -38.79 114.04 42.66
N SER A 132 -37.88 114.88 43.14
CA SER A 132 -36.46 114.84 42.76
C SER A 132 -35.81 113.50 43.08
N ALA A 133 -36.05 112.94 44.27
CA ALA A 133 -35.53 111.63 44.65
C ALA A 133 -36.12 110.49 43.79
N SER A 134 -37.40 110.58 43.46
CA SER A 134 -38.10 109.59 42.62
C SER A 134 -37.58 109.60 41.19
N ILE A 135 -37.43 110.78 40.61
CA ILE A 135 -36.86 111.02 39.28
C ILE A 135 -35.47 110.41 39.16
N LYS A 136 -34.60 110.67 40.15
CA LYS A 136 -33.25 110.12 40.18
C LYS A 136 -33.27 108.58 40.23
N ARG A 137 -34.15 108.00 41.06
CA ARG A 137 -34.30 106.53 41.16
C ARG A 137 -34.77 105.90 39.85
N ILE A 138 -35.69 106.53 39.13
CA ILE A 138 -36.17 106.02 37.83
C ILE A 138 -35.02 105.94 36.82
N ARG A 139 -34.18 106.99 36.75
CA ARG A 139 -32.99 107.02 35.88
C ARG A 139 -32.01 105.89 36.20
N ASP A 140 -31.71 105.66 37.48
CA ASP A 140 -30.78 104.61 37.91
C ASP A 140 -31.29 103.19 37.60
N LEU A 141 -32.61 102.97 37.72
CA LEU A 141 -33.26 101.71 37.38
C LEU A 141 -33.21 101.40 35.87
N ASP A 142 -33.43 102.39 35.01
CA ASP A 142 -33.34 102.22 33.55
C ASP A 142 -31.93 101.79 33.10
N ILE A 143 -30.90 102.43 33.66
CA ILE A 143 -29.50 102.08 33.40
C ILE A 143 -29.24 100.61 33.81
N SER A 144 -29.73 100.21 34.97
CA SER A 144 -29.55 98.85 35.51
C SER A 144 -30.26 97.79 34.65
N HIS A 145 -31.50 98.06 34.22
CA HIS A 145 -32.27 97.16 33.37
C HIS A 145 -31.58 96.91 32.02
N LYS A 146 -31.10 97.98 31.36
CA LYS A 146 -30.36 97.85 30.10
C LYS A 146 -29.12 96.97 30.24
N ARG A 147 -28.40 97.06 31.37
CA ARG A 147 -27.23 96.21 31.65
C ARG A 147 -27.61 94.73 31.79
N ILE A 148 -28.64 94.41 32.57
CA ILE A 148 -29.10 93.02 32.79
C ILE A 148 -29.57 92.40 31.47
N LYS A 149 -30.32 93.14 30.65
CA LYS A 149 -30.82 92.66 29.36
C LYS A 149 -29.68 92.23 28.43
N THR A 150 -28.60 93.00 28.36
CA THR A 150 -27.40 92.66 27.59
C THR A 150 -26.73 91.40 28.14
N THR A 151 -26.58 91.28 29.46
CA THR A 151 -25.99 90.08 30.08
C THR A 151 -26.81 88.81 29.82
N LEU A 152 -28.14 88.90 29.91
CA LEU A 152 -29.03 87.77 29.63
C LEU A 152 -28.90 87.28 28.18
N SER A 153 -28.84 88.22 27.22
CA SER A 153 -28.64 87.89 25.80
C SER A 153 -27.34 87.13 25.58
N ASN A 154 -26.24 87.56 26.21
CA ASN A 154 -24.94 86.89 26.11
C ASN A 154 -24.93 85.51 26.76
N LYS A 155 -25.62 85.33 27.90
CA LYS A 155 -25.72 84.01 28.54
C LYS A 155 -26.57 83.04 27.74
N LYS A 156 -27.62 83.52 27.07
CA LYS A 156 -28.46 82.69 26.20
C LYS A 156 -27.69 82.13 25.00
N SER A 157 -26.83 82.94 24.37
CA SER A 157 -25.98 82.45 23.28
C SER A 157 -24.92 81.45 23.76
N GLU A 158 -24.38 81.63 24.97
CA GLU A 158 -23.43 80.70 25.57
C GLU A 158 -24.06 79.33 25.87
N VAL A 159 -25.29 79.31 26.39
CA VAL A 159 -26.03 78.05 26.64
C VAL A 159 -26.29 77.29 25.35
N MET A 160 -26.76 77.96 24.29
CA MET A 160 -26.97 77.30 22.99
C MET A 160 -25.68 76.65 22.46
N ARG A 161 -24.54 77.34 22.57
CA ARG A 161 -23.25 76.77 22.12
C ARG A 161 -22.87 75.52 22.93
N LEU A 162 -23.02 75.57 24.26
CA LEU A 162 -22.72 74.42 25.12
C LEU A 162 -23.65 73.23 24.86
N GLU A 163 -24.93 73.49 24.58
CA GLU A 163 -25.88 72.44 24.19
C GLU A 163 -25.49 71.78 22.87
N ASP A 164 -24.99 72.55 21.90
CA ASP A 164 -24.48 72.03 20.62
C ASP A 164 -23.22 71.17 20.83
N ASP A 165 -22.28 71.65 21.66
CA ASP A 165 -21.06 70.90 22.01
C ASP A 165 -21.38 69.57 22.70
N ILE A 166 -22.34 69.54 23.63
CA ILE A 166 -22.78 68.31 24.31
C ILE A 166 -23.33 67.30 23.30
N ARG A 167 -24.17 67.75 22.34
CA ARG A 167 -24.73 66.85 21.32
C ARG A 167 -23.64 66.25 20.42
N CYS A 168 -22.64 67.04 20.06
CA CYS A 168 -21.49 66.55 19.30
C CYS A 168 -20.73 65.46 20.06
N VAL A 169 -20.38 65.73 21.33
CA VAL A 169 -19.64 64.76 22.18
C VAL A 169 -20.45 63.46 22.39
N GLN A 170 -21.76 63.56 22.59
CA GLN A 170 -22.62 62.37 22.72
C GLN A 170 -22.60 61.51 21.46
N SER A 171 -22.69 62.12 20.27
CA SER A 171 -22.60 61.42 18.99
C SER A 171 -21.26 60.71 18.79
N GLU A 172 -20.15 61.33 19.22
CA GLU A 172 -18.82 60.72 19.16
C GLU A 172 -18.68 59.56 20.15
N LEU A 173 -19.21 59.71 21.36
CA LEU A 173 -19.21 58.65 22.38
C LEU A 173 -19.98 57.42 21.90
N ASP A 174 -21.15 57.60 21.28
CA ASP A 174 -21.95 56.51 20.73
C ASP A 174 -21.22 55.78 19.60
N LYS A 175 -20.54 56.52 18.71
CA LYS A 175 -19.71 55.93 17.65
C LYS A 175 -18.55 55.12 18.22
N SER A 176 -17.88 55.65 19.25
CA SER A 176 -16.77 54.96 19.93
C SER A 176 -17.25 53.70 20.65
N SER A 177 -18.39 53.77 21.34
CA SER A 177 -19.02 52.64 22.03
C SER A 177 -19.36 51.49 21.07
N LYS A 178 -19.95 51.80 19.90
CA LYS A 178 -20.21 50.80 18.85
C LYS A 178 -18.93 50.11 18.37
N LYS A 179 -17.87 50.86 18.07
CA LYS A 179 -16.57 50.31 17.68
C LYS A 179 -15.97 49.40 18.77
N LEU A 180 -16.12 49.78 20.04
CA LEU A 180 -15.61 48.98 21.16
C LEU A 180 -16.31 47.62 21.25
N ILE A 181 -17.63 47.57 21.01
CA ILE A 181 -18.40 46.33 20.99
C ILE A 181 -17.99 45.43 19.81
N GLU A 182 -17.78 46.02 18.62
CA GLU A 182 -17.29 45.32 17.44
C GLU A 182 -15.92 44.68 17.69
N HIS A 183 -14.93 45.47 18.16
CA HIS A 183 -13.59 44.97 18.48
C HIS A 183 -13.62 43.92 19.61
N SER A 184 -14.48 44.08 20.62
CA SER A 184 -14.62 43.06 21.68
C SER A 184 -15.12 41.72 21.12
N SER A 185 -16.04 41.77 20.16
CA SER A 185 -16.59 40.58 19.51
C SER A 185 -15.53 39.90 18.63
N GLU A 186 -14.75 40.69 17.89
CA GLU A 186 -13.62 40.23 17.08
C GLU A 186 -12.52 39.57 17.92
N ILE A 187 -12.13 40.20 19.03
CA ILE A 187 -11.16 39.62 19.98
C ILE A 187 -11.64 38.27 20.50
N LYS A 188 -12.94 38.12 20.83
CA LYS A 188 -13.50 36.84 21.27
C LYS A 188 -13.44 35.78 20.17
N ALA A 189 -13.69 36.14 18.92
CA ALA A 189 -13.56 35.23 17.78
C ALA A 189 -12.11 34.78 17.59
N LEU A 190 -11.18 35.73 17.55
CA LEU A 190 -9.74 35.45 17.41
C LEU A 190 -9.22 34.55 18.54
N LYS A 191 -9.63 34.77 19.79
CA LYS A 191 -9.24 33.91 20.92
C LYS A 191 -9.69 32.45 20.74
N ARG A 192 -10.88 32.21 20.18
CA ARG A 192 -11.36 30.86 19.88
C ARG A 192 -10.50 30.22 18.79
N THR A 193 -10.22 30.98 17.72
CA THR A 193 -9.36 30.51 16.64
C THR A 193 -7.94 30.18 17.11
N CYS A 194 -7.35 30.99 17.99
CA CYS A 194 -6.04 30.68 18.59
C CYS A 194 -6.08 29.37 19.38
N ALA A 195 -7.12 29.13 20.19
CA ALA A 195 -7.25 27.88 20.94
C ALA A 195 -7.43 26.66 20.02
N ASP A 196 -8.15 26.81 18.91
CA ASP A 196 -8.30 25.76 17.90
C ASP A 196 -6.97 25.47 17.17
N ILE A 197 -6.16 26.50 16.89
CA ILE A 197 -4.83 26.37 16.31
C ILE A 197 -3.89 25.62 17.26
N GLU A 198 -3.83 26.00 18.55
CA GLU A 198 -3.02 25.31 19.56
C GLU A 198 -3.38 23.82 19.65
N LYS A 199 -4.68 23.49 19.57
CA LYS A 199 -5.14 22.10 19.54
C LYS A 199 -4.68 21.36 18.29
N LEU A 200 -4.73 22.01 17.12
CA LEU A 200 -4.25 21.44 15.86
C LEU A 200 -2.73 21.24 15.88
N GLU A 201 -1.95 22.17 16.42
CA GLU A 201 -0.51 22.04 16.59
C GLU A 201 -0.16 20.82 17.44
N GLY A 202 -0.90 20.59 18.54
CA GLY A 202 -0.74 19.38 19.36
C GLY A 202 -1.01 18.09 18.58
N ILE A 203 -2.04 18.07 17.72
CA ILE A 203 -2.35 16.92 16.85
C ILE A 203 -1.26 16.71 15.80
N VAL A 204 -0.77 17.78 15.18
CA VAL A 204 0.32 17.72 14.18
C VAL A 204 1.58 17.16 14.82
N CYS A 205 1.98 17.67 15.98
CA CYS A 205 3.15 17.18 16.71
C CYS A 205 3.03 15.68 17.05
N ALA A 206 1.86 15.22 17.51
CA ALA A 206 1.63 13.80 17.77
C ALA A 206 1.73 12.93 16.50
N ARG A 207 1.20 13.42 15.37
CA ARG A 207 1.30 12.72 14.07
C ARG A 207 2.71 12.72 13.50
N GLU A 208 3.48 13.78 13.70
CA GLU A 208 4.90 13.83 13.30
C GLU A 208 5.73 12.79 14.06
N GLN A 209 5.51 12.66 15.37
CA GLN A 209 6.14 11.61 16.17
C GLN A 209 5.77 10.21 15.67
N GLU A 210 4.50 9.97 15.34
CA GLU A 210 4.03 8.70 14.77
C GLU A 210 4.66 8.41 13.40
N LEU A 211 4.76 9.43 12.54
CA LEU A 211 5.43 9.32 11.24
C LEU A 211 6.92 8.98 11.38
N ASP A 212 7.63 9.57 12.35
CA ASP A 212 9.03 9.26 12.60
C ASP A 212 9.22 7.82 13.11
N ILE A 213 8.31 7.33 13.95
CA ILE A 213 8.30 5.91 14.37
C ILE A 213 8.07 5.01 13.16
N LEU A 214 7.11 5.34 12.30
CA LEU A 214 6.81 4.56 11.10
C LEU A 214 7.96 4.57 10.09
N LYS A 215 8.64 5.72 9.91
CA LYS A 215 9.84 5.83 9.07
C LYS A 215 10.96 4.94 9.57
N LYS A 216 11.24 4.93 10.87
CA LYS A 216 12.24 4.02 11.46
C LYS A 216 11.90 2.56 11.20
N LYS A 217 10.63 2.16 11.42
CA LYS A 217 10.17 0.80 11.12
C LYS A 217 10.28 0.44 9.64
N ALA A 218 10.03 1.39 8.74
CA ALA A 218 10.20 1.18 7.31
C ALA A 218 11.67 0.95 6.96
N GLN A 219 12.58 1.77 7.49
CA GLN A 219 14.02 1.61 7.29
C GLN A 219 14.53 0.26 7.82
N GLU A 220 14.12 -0.14 9.03
CA GLU A 220 14.47 -1.46 9.61
C GLU A 220 14.00 -2.62 8.72
N ARG A 221 12.81 -2.48 8.10
CA ARG A 221 12.29 -3.48 7.16
C ARG A 221 13.07 -3.50 5.85
N ASP A 222 13.46 -2.34 5.32
CA ASP A 222 14.26 -2.26 4.09
C ASP A 222 15.64 -2.88 4.30
N GLU A 223 16.28 -2.63 5.44
CA GLU A 223 17.54 -3.28 5.83
C GLU A 223 17.38 -4.81 5.95
N TYR A 224 16.26 -5.28 6.52
CA TYR A 224 15.95 -6.71 6.62
C TYR A 224 15.69 -7.36 5.24
N ILE A 225 14.96 -6.67 4.36
CA ILE A 225 14.72 -7.11 2.98
C ILE A 225 16.05 -7.20 2.22
N GLN A 226 16.92 -6.21 2.37
CA GLN A 226 18.23 -6.23 1.74
C GLN A 226 19.05 -7.44 2.21
N LYS A 227 19.07 -7.70 3.51
CA LYS A 227 19.75 -8.88 4.08
C LYS A 227 19.19 -10.19 3.51
N LEU A 228 17.86 -10.33 3.42
CA LEU A 228 17.23 -11.51 2.83
C LEU A 228 17.55 -11.66 1.34
N ASN A 229 17.62 -10.55 0.60
CA ASN A 229 18.01 -10.58 -0.81
C ASN A 229 19.47 -11.02 -0.99
N ASP A 230 20.37 -10.53 -0.13
CA ASP A 230 21.78 -10.94 -0.12
C ASP A 230 21.89 -12.45 0.20
N GLU A 231 21.19 -12.94 1.22
CA GLU A 231 21.11 -14.37 1.56
C GLU A 231 20.52 -15.22 0.41
N LEU A 232 19.47 -14.73 -0.26
CA LEU A 232 18.85 -15.40 -1.39
C LEU A 232 19.80 -15.47 -2.60
N SER A 233 20.55 -14.39 -2.88
CA SER A 233 21.55 -14.37 -3.95
C SER A 233 22.69 -15.37 -3.68
N ALA A 234 23.21 -15.39 -2.45
CA ALA A 234 24.22 -16.36 -2.03
C ALA A 234 23.70 -17.81 -2.14
N SER A 235 22.45 -18.04 -1.76
CA SER A 235 21.81 -19.35 -1.89
C SER A 235 21.60 -19.76 -3.36
N LYS A 236 21.27 -18.82 -4.25
CA LYS A 236 21.14 -19.08 -5.69
C LYS A 236 22.48 -19.44 -6.32
N ASP A 237 23.55 -18.74 -5.93
CA ASP A 237 24.90 -19.04 -6.41
C ASP A 237 25.37 -20.41 -5.91
N ALA A 238 25.08 -20.75 -4.65
CA ALA A 238 25.34 -22.09 -4.11
C ALA A 238 24.54 -23.19 -4.85
N GLN A 239 23.26 -22.92 -5.17
CA GLN A 239 22.44 -23.83 -5.97
C GLN A 239 23.02 -24.02 -7.37
N LEU A 240 23.46 -22.95 -8.04
CA LEU A 240 24.05 -23.02 -9.36
C LEU A 240 25.34 -23.88 -9.37
N GLN A 241 26.17 -23.71 -8.34
CA GLN A 241 27.38 -24.52 -8.13
C GLN A 241 27.07 -26.00 -7.87
N LEU A 242 26.02 -26.29 -7.09
CA LEU A 242 25.52 -27.64 -6.87
C LEU A 242 24.97 -28.27 -8.15
N GLU A 243 24.20 -27.53 -8.95
CA GLU A 243 23.67 -28.01 -10.24
C GLU A 243 24.78 -28.35 -11.24
N ILE A 244 25.86 -27.58 -11.26
CA ILE A 244 27.03 -27.87 -12.11
C ILE A 244 27.68 -29.19 -11.67
N LYS A 245 27.92 -29.38 -10.36
CA LYS A 245 28.48 -30.62 -9.82
C LYS A 245 27.59 -31.84 -10.11
N ILE A 246 26.28 -31.71 -9.91
CA ILE A 246 25.31 -32.78 -10.18
C ILE A 246 25.32 -33.15 -11.67
N LYS A 247 25.40 -32.17 -12.59
CA LYS A 247 25.48 -32.44 -14.03
C LYS A 247 26.76 -33.17 -14.43
N GLU A 248 27.89 -32.86 -13.80
CA GLU A 248 29.16 -33.56 -14.05
C GLU A 248 29.13 -35.00 -13.50
N GLU A 249 28.56 -35.21 -12.33
CA GLU A 249 28.44 -36.52 -11.69
C GLU A 249 27.47 -37.44 -12.45
N ILE A 250 26.34 -36.92 -12.92
CA ILE A 250 25.40 -37.62 -13.82
C ILE A 250 26.10 -38.01 -15.13
N LYS A 251 26.97 -37.14 -15.67
CA LYS A 251 27.71 -37.44 -16.90
C LYS A 251 28.72 -38.56 -16.68
N GLN A 252 29.37 -38.63 -15.52
CA GLN A 252 30.27 -39.74 -15.18
C GLN A 252 29.51 -41.05 -14.94
N GLN A 253 28.37 -41.01 -14.24
CA GLN A 253 27.51 -42.19 -14.05
C GLN A 253 27.00 -42.75 -15.37
N ARG A 254 26.53 -41.91 -16.30
CA ARG A 254 26.07 -42.35 -17.63
C ARG A 254 27.16 -43.02 -18.45
N ILE A 255 28.42 -42.63 -18.28
CA ILE A 255 29.55 -43.28 -18.97
C ILE A 255 29.83 -44.66 -18.37
N ALA A 256 29.80 -44.78 -17.04
CA ALA A 256 29.96 -46.07 -16.36
C ALA A 256 28.81 -47.05 -16.65
N GLU A 257 27.56 -46.58 -16.62
CA GLU A 257 26.37 -47.34 -17.00
C GLU A 257 26.45 -47.80 -18.46
N SER A 258 26.92 -46.95 -19.38
CA SER A 258 27.09 -47.31 -20.79
C SER A 258 28.16 -48.37 -21.02
N ILE A 259 29.17 -48.48 -20.15
CA ILE A 259 30.23 -49.50 -20.24
C ILE A 259 29.73 -50.83 -19.65
N GLU A 260 29.03 -50.80 -18.51
CA GLU A 260 28.48 -51.99 -17.85
C GLU A 260 27.33 -52.62 -18.67
N GLN A 261 26.48 -51.78 -19.27
CA GLN A 261 25.40 -52.21 -20.16
C GLN A 261 25.93 -52.79 -21.49
N ALA A 262 27.10 -52.34 -21.97
CA ALA A 262 27.75 -52.93 -23.14
C ALA A 262 28.33 -54.33 -22.86
N ALA A 263 28.76 -54.60 -21.61
CA ALA A 263 29.27 -55.90 -21.17
C ALA A 263 28.16 -56.93 -20.87
N SER A 264 26.99 -56.50 -20.39
CA SER A 264 25.88 -57.41 -20.07
C SER A 264 25.13 -57.98 -21.28
N LEU A 265 25.32 -57.37 -22.45
CA LEU A 265 24.68 -57.77 -23.72
C LEU A 265 25.33 -58.99 -24.40
N LYS A 266 26.53 -59.42 -23.96
CA LYS A 266 27.22 -60.57 -24.53
C LYS A 266 27.05 -61.81 -23.65
N PRO A 267 26.73 -62.98 -24.22
CA PRO A 267 26.73 -64.21 -23.47
C PRO A 267 28.14 -64.51 -22.93
N ARG A 268 28.21 -65.19 -21.78
CA ARG A 268 29.46 -65.69 -21.20
C ARG A 268 29.42 -67.21 -21.15
N GLY A 269 30.58 -67.82 -21.28
CA GLY A 269 30.73 -69.26 -21.11
C GLY A 269 32.12 -69.64 -20.62
N PRO A 270 32.31 -70.91 -20.24
CA PRO A 270 33.58 -71.43 -19.78
C PRO A 270 34.68 -71.19 -20.81
N LYS A 271 35.85 -70.78 -20.35
CA LYS A 271 37.05 -70.69 -21.17
C LYS A 271 37.46 -72.07 -21.68
N ASP A 272 37.29 -73.09 -20.85
CA ASP A 272 37.41 -74.50 -21.20
C ASP A 272 36.05 -75.21 -20.95
N ILE A 273 35.38 -75.59 -22.04
CA ILE A 273 34.08 -76.27 -21.96
C ILE A 273 34.22 -77.74 -21.55
N GLU A 274 35.36 -78.37 -21.83
CA GLU A 274 35.58 -79.77 -21.46
C GLU A 274 35.86 -79.89 -19.96
N GLU A 275 36.54 -78.90 -19.36
CA GLU A 275 36.64 -78.75 -17.90
C GLU A 275 35.25 -78.66 -17.25
N PHE A 276 34.37 -77.80 -17.79
CA PHE A 276 32.99 -77.72 -17.30
C PHE A 276 32.23 -79.04 -17.45
N LYS A 277 32.39 -79.75 -18.57
CA LYS A 277 31.75 -81.06 -18.79
C LYS A 277 32.21 -82.11 -17.79
N GLU A 278 33.49 -82.12 -17.44
CA GLU A 278 34.05 -83.05 -16.46
C GLU A 278 33.47 -82.79 -15.06
N PHE A 279 33.49 -81.54 -14.60
CA PHE A 279 32.89 -81.20 -13.30
C PHE A 279 31.38 -81.40 -13.27
N LEU A 280 30.69 -81.13 -14.38
CA LEU A 280 29.26 -81.38 -14.49
C LEU A 280 28.95 -82.88 -14.35
N GLU A 281 29.81 -83.76 -14.89
CA GLU A 281 29.65 -85.22 -14.80
C GLU A 281 29.71 -85.70 -13.34
N TYR A 282 30.72 -85.29 -12.55
CA TYR A 282 30.77 -85.63 -11.12
C TYR A 282 29.56 -85.10 -10.34
N ASN A 283 29.10 -83.88 -10.66
CA ASN A 283 27.92 -83.30 -10.01
C ASN A 283 26.62 -84.03 -10.37
N LEU A 284 26.44 -84.44 -11.63
CA LEU A 284 25.29 -85.24 -12.07
C LEU A 284 25.29 -86.63 -11.42
N GLU A 285 26.45 -87.26 -11.31
CA GLU A 285 26.60 -88.53 -10.58
C GLU A 285 26.18 -88.41 -9.12
N SER A 286 26.59 -87.33 -8.45
CA SER A 286 26.21 -87.07 -7.05
C SER A 286 24.70 -86.88 -6.85
N LEU A 287 23.98 -86.44 -7.89
CA LEU A 287 22.51 -86.36 -7.90
C LEU A 287 21.83 -87.71 -8.18
N GLY A 288 22.58 -88.78 -8.34
CA GLY A 288 22.03 -90.11 -8.68
C GLY A 288 21.67 -90.26 -10.15
N VAL A 289 22.18 -89.41 -11.05
CA VAL A 289 22.00 -89.59 -12.49
C VAL A 289 22.92 -90.72 -12.97
N ALA A 290 22.33 -91.80 -13.49
CA ALA A 290 23.08 -92.99 -13.89
C ALA A 290 23.91 -92.73 -15.16
N THR A 291 25.25 -92.80 -15.05
CA THR A 291 26.19 -92.54 -16.16
C THR A 291 26.16 -93.58 -17.27
N ASN A 292 25.75 -94.81 -16.94
CA ASN A 292 25.58 -95.89 -17.89
C ASN A 292 24.23 -95.82 -18.65
N ALA A 293 23.37 -94.85 -18.33
CA ALA A 293 22.07 -94.73 -18.98
C ALA A 293 22.20 -94.21 -20.42
N GLU A 294 21.36 -94.73 -21.32
CA GLU A 294 21.34 -94.36 -22.75
C GLU A 294 21.12 -92.85 -22.99
N TYR A 295 20.50 -92.14 -22.05
CA TYR A 295 20.25 -90.69 -22.16
C TYR A 295 21.41 -89.82 -21.67
N TYR A 296 22.38 -90.38 -20.93
CA TYR A 296 23.36 -89.61 -20.16
C TYR A 296 24.24 -88.72 -21.05
N PHE A 297 24.75 -89.30 -22.14
CA PHE A 297 25.54 -88.53 -23.12
C PHE A 297 24.74 -87.38 -23.73
N LEU A 298 23.49 -87.64 -24.15
CA LEU A 298 22.62 -86.62 -24.72
C LEU A 298 22.33 -85.51 -23.70
N LEU A 299 22.13 -85.87 -22.43
CA LEU A 299 21.86 -84.93 -21.35
C LEU A 299 23.03 -83.97 -21.14
N LYS A 300 24.24 -84.51 -20.98
CA LYS A 300 25.47 -83.73 -20.77
C LYS A 300 25.70 -82.76 -21.93
N GLU A 301 25.65 -83.26 -23.17
CA GLU A 301 25.80 -82.42 -24.36
C GLU A 301 24.71 -81.36 -24.49
N HIS A 302 23.46 -81.69 -24.15
CA HIS A 302 22.36 -80.75 -24.24
C HIS A 302 22.48 -79.63 -23.20
N ILE A 303 22.75 -79.95 -21.93
CA ILE A 303 22.94 -78.96 -20.86
C ILE A 303 24.06 -77.98 -21.23
N CYS A 304 25.22 -78.50 -21.64
CA CYS A 304 26.36 -77.66 -22.04
C CYS A 304 26.01 -76.74 -23.22
N LYS A 305 25.22 -77.25 -24.18
CA LYS A 305 24.79 -76.47 -25.34
C LYS A 305 23.87 -75.31 -24.97
N ILE A 306 23.00 -75.45 -23.97
CA ILE A 306 21.93 -74.48 -23.70
C ILE A 306 22.30 -73.41 -22.67
N LEU A 307 23.13 -73.74 -21.68
CA LEU A 307 23.44 -72.83 -20.56
C LEU A 307 24.09 -71.52 -21.03
N PHE A 308 24.98 -71.59 -22.01
CA PHE A 308 25.85 -70.46 -22.39
C PHE A 308 25.37 -69.70 -23.64
N GLN A 309 24.11 -69.86 -24.03
CA GLN A 309 23.53 -69.16 -25.20
C GLN A 309 23.05 -67.73 -24.90
N GLY A 310 23.01 -67.34 -23.62
CA GLY A 310 22.43 -66.07 -23.18
C GLY A 310 20.91 -65.99 -23.39
N LYS A 311 20.24 -67.15 -23.45
CA LYS A 311 18.79 -67.27 -23.54
C LYS A 311 18.24 -67.84 -22.23
N PRO A 312 17.10 -67.34 -21.74
CA PRO A 312 16.47 -67.92 -20.56
C PRO A 312 16.05 -69.38 -20.80
N ILE A 313 16.21 -70.22 -19.78
CA ILE A 313 15.86 -71.64 -19.81
C ILE A 313 14.57 -71.84 -19.02
N ILE A 314 13.52 -72.27 -19.72
CA ILE A 314 12.25 -72.64 -19.13
C ILE A 314 12.33 -74.11 -18.69
N ILE A 315 12.01 -74.37 -17.42
CA ILE A 315 12.04 -75.71 -16.83
C ILE A 315 11.00 -75.85 -15.72
N CYS A 316 10.47 -77.07 -15.52
CA CYS A 316 9.65 -77.37 -14.34
C CYS A 316 10.38 -77.04 -13.04
N ARG A 317 9.68 -76.42 -12.08
CA ARG A 317 10.25 -75.98 -10.81
C ARG A 317 10.99 -77.09 -10.06
N ALA A 318 10.42 -78.30 -9.99
CA ALA A 318 11.02 -79.41 -9.25
C ALA A 318 12.41 -79.80 -9.82
N ALA A 319 12.46 -80.14 -11.12
CA ALA A 319 13.71 -80.50 -11.79
C ALA A 319 14.67 -79.29 -11.91
N GLY A 320 14.11 -78.10 -12.11
CA GLY A 320 14.85 -76.85 -12.26
C GLY A 320 15.67 -76.51 -11.03
N MET A 321 15.11 -76.60 -9.82
CA MET A 321 15.85 -76.31 -8.59
C MET A 321 17.05 -77.25 -8.42
N VAL A 322 16.87 -78.54 -8.71
CA VAL A 322 17.97 -79.53 -8.63
C VAL A 322 19.06 -79.22 -9.66
N LEU A 323 18.67 -78.98 -10.92
CA LEU A 323 19.63 -78.63 -11.99
C LEU A 323 20.37 -77.34 -11.68
N MET A 324 19.68 -76.30 -11.21
CA MET A 324 20.26 -75.01 -10.89
C MET A 324 21.37 -75.13 -9.84
N ARG A 325 21.12 -75.87 -8.76
CA ARG A 325 22.15 -76.12 -7.72
C ARG A 325 23.34 -76.89 -8.28
N CYS A 326 23.09 -77.89 -9.13
CA CYS A 326 24.14 -78.68 -9.78
C CYS A 326 25.04 -77.78 -10.63
N VAL A 327 24.44 -77.00 -11.55
CA VAL A 327 25.18 -76.08 -12.41
C VAL A 327 25.90 -75.00 -11.60
N ALA A 328 25.30 -74.52 -10.51
CA ALA A 328 25.94 -73.53 -9.64
C ALA A 328 27.13 -74.10 -8.86
N ASN A 329 27.00 -75.33 -8.36
CA ASN A 329 28.11 -76.04 -7.72
C ASN A 329 29.25 -76.29 -8.71
N THR A 330 28.93 -76.57 -9.98
CA THR A 330 29.91 -76.77 -11.06
C THR A 330 30.60 -75.48 -11.51
N LEU A 331 29.87 -74.36 -11.62
CA LEU A 331 30.35 -73.16 -12.31
C LEU A 331 30.89 -72.08 -11.36
N VAL A 332 30.20 -71.81 -10.27
CA VAL A 332 30.45 -70.63 -9.40
C VAL A 332 30.95 -70.98 -8.00
N GLY A 333 31.19 -72.26 -7.73
CA GLY A 333 31.69 -72.74 -6.45
C GLY A 333 30.67 -72.67 -5.31
N SER A 334 29.36 -72.59 -5.63
CA SER A 334 28.28 -72.52 -4.64
C SER A 334 27.01 -73.14 -5.20
N ALA A 335 26.39 -74.04 -4.43
CA ALA A 335 25.08 -74.59 -4.77
C ALA A 335 23.92 -73.59 -4.55
N ASN A 336 24.15 -72.44 -3.90
CA ASN A 336 23.12 -71.44 -3.66
C ASN A 336 22.80 -70.67 -4.94
N VAL A 337 21.51 -70.63 -5.29
CA VAL A 337 21.00 -69.91 -6.46
C VAL A 337 19.97 -68.89 -6.02
N ASP A 338 20.28 -67.63 -6.31
CA ASP A 338 19.40 -66.52 -6.00
C ASP A 338 18.12 -66.64 -6.81
N THR A 339 17.00 -66.56 -6.10
CA THR A 339 15.67 -66.75 -6.65
C THR A 339 14.83 -65.53 -6.37
N LEU A 340 14.30 -64.94 -7.44
CA LEU A 340 13.25 -63.94 -7.38
C LEU A 340 11.93 -64.65 -7.65
N SER A 341 11.04 -64.70 -6.68
CA SER A 341 9.70 -65.25 -6.87
C SER A 341 8.73 -64.15 -7.31
N PHE A 342 7.85 -64.48 -8.24
CA PHE A 342 6.80 -63.57 -8.69
C PHE A 342 5.87 -63.15 -7.53
N VAL A 343 5.60 -61.85 -7.44
CA VAL A 343 4.57 -61.25 -6.58
C VAL A 343 3.77 -60.24 -7.42
N THR A 344 2.50 -60.01 -7.07
CA THR A 344 1.55 -59.24 -7.90
C THR A 344 2.03 -57.83 -8.24
N ASP A 345 2.73 -57.17 -7.33
CA ASP A 345 3.15 -55.77 -7.48
C ASP A 345 4.63 -55.63 -7.89
N ILE A 346 5.21 -56.68 -8.48
CA ILE A 346 6.61 -56.63 -8.90
C ILE A 346 6.80 -55.71 -10.10
N SER A 347 7.70 -54.74 -9.95
CA SER A 347 8.05 -53.76 -10.98
C SER A 347 9.18 -54.26 -11.88
N GLU A 348 9.23 -53.73 -13.11
CA GLU A 348 10.35 -53.95 -14.04
C GLU A 348 11.71 -53.58 -13.42
N GLN A 349 11.74 -52.51 -12.61
CA GLN A 349 12.96 -52.05 -11.94
C GLN A 349 13.46 -53.05 -10.90
N GLN A 350 12.56 -53.76 -10.21
CA GLN A 350 12.95 -54.80 -9.26
C GLN A 350 13.53 -56.02 -9.97
N ILE A 351 12.93 -56.43 -11.09
CA ILE A 351 13.44 -57.54 -11.90
C ILE A 351 14.82 -57.17 -12.49
N HIS A 352 14.94 -55.97 -13.06
CA HIS A 352 16.22 -55.47 -13.57
C HIS A 352 17.26 -55.35 -12.45
N GLY A 353 16.92 -54.77 -11.31
CA GLY A 353 17.82 -54.66 -10.16
C GLY A 353 18.31 -56.03 -9.65
N PHE A 354 17.42 -57.02 -9.61
CA PHE A 354 17.78 -58.40 -9.29
C PHE A 354 18.72 -59.02 -10.34
N LEU A 355 18.44 -58.83 -11.63
CA LEU A 355 19.29 -59.32 -12.71
C LEU A 355 20.62 -58.53 -12.82
N SER A 356 20.71 -57.31 -12.31
CA SER A 356 21.94 -56.52 -12.21
C SER A 356 22.86 -56.94 -11.05
N THR A 357 22.42 -57.84 -10.16
CA THR A 357 23.29 -58.38 -9.10
C THR A 357 24.53 -59.08 -9.67
N LYS A 358 25.54 -59.36 -8.85
CA LYS A 358 26.76 -60.04 -9.32
C LYS A 358 26.58 -61.55 -9.61
N ASN A 359 25.42 -62.12 -9.29
CA ASN A 359 25.18 -63.56 -9.39
C ASN A 359 25.08 -64.04 -10.84
N ARG A 360 25.81 -65.10 -11.17
CA ARG A 360 25.91 -65.63 -12.54
C ARG A 360 24.70 -66.46 -12.97
N ILE A 361 24.15 -67.23 -12.03
CA ILE A 361 22.99 -68.12 -12.22
C ILE A 361 21.87 -67.59 -11.34
N VAL A 362 20.70 -67.40 -11.93
CA VAL A 362 19.56 -66.79 -11.26
C VAL A 362 18.27 -67.49 -11.66
N CYS A 363 17.33 -67.56 -10.72
CA CYS A 363 16.00 -68.11 -10.93
C CYS A 363 14.96 -66.99 -10.89
N LEU A 364 14.13 -66.91 -11.92
CA LEU A 364 12.88 -66.16 -11.91
C LEU A 364 11.74 -67.18 -11.73
N ASP A 365 11.27 -67.30 -10.49
CA ASP A 365 10.33 -68.32 -10.08
C ASP A 365 8.88 -67.89 -10.33
N ASN A 366 8.15 -68.70 -11.09
CA ASN A 366 6.72 -68.54 -11.37
C ASN A 366 6.34 -67.24 -12.12
N PHE A 367 7.21 -66.72 -12.99
CA PHE A 367 6.91 -65.54 -13.83
C PHE A 367 6.11 -65.87 -15.09
N ILE A 368 6.37 -67.03 -15.67
CA ILE A 368 5.74 -67.52 -16.90
C ILE A 368 4.23 -67.68 -16.67
N GLY A 369 3.40 -66.97 -17.42
CA GLY A 369 1.94 -66.93 -17.27
C GLY A 369 1.41 -65.96 -16.20
N ASN A 370 2.26 -65.39 -15.34
CA ASN A 370 1.85 -64.45 -14.28
C ASN A 370 2.36 -63.02 -14.51
N TYR A 371 3.39 -62.84 -15.32
CA TYR A 371 3.97 -61.54 -15.68
C TYR A 371 3.97 -61.38 -17.20
N ASN A 372 3.97 -60.15 -17.70
CA ASN A 372 4.03 -59.89 -19.13
C ASN A 372 5.33 -60.47 -19.72
N GLU A 373 5.21 -61.53 -20.51
CA GLU A 373 6.37 -62.26 -21.03
C GLU A 373 7.20 -61.42 -21.99
N THR A 374 6.59 -60.52 -22.76
CA THR A 374 7.32 -59.65 -23.68
C THR A 374 8.23 -58.70 -22.91
N THR A 375 7.71 -58.10 -21.84
CA THR A 375 8.49 -57.27 -20.93
C THR A 375 9.60 -58.09 -20.26
N LEU A 376 9.26 -59.27 -19.72
CA LEU A 376 10.22 -60.14 -19.04
C LEU A 376 11.41 -60.51 -19.93
N LEU A 377 11.13 -60.94 -21.17
CA LEU A 377 12.15 -61.29 -22.14
C LEU A 377 13.00 -60.10 -22.52
N THR A 378 12.40 -58.92 -22.67
CA THR A 378 13.14 -57.67 -22.96
C THR A 378 14.12 -57.32 -21.85
N ILE A 379 13.74 -57.57 -20.59
CA ILE A 379 14.65 -57.39 -19.45
C ILE A 379 15.75 -58.46 -19.50
N CYS A 380 15.40 -59.74 -19.65
CA CYS A 380 16.38 -60.83 -19.74
C CYS A 380 17.39 -60.62 -20.87
N ASP A 381 16.96 -60.04 -22.00
CA ASP A 381 17.80 -59.77 -23.17
C ASP A 381 18.91 -58.75 -22.90
N LYS A 382 18.78 -57.94 -21.85
CA LYS A 382 19.81 -56.99 -21.39
C LYS A 382 20.87 -57.66 -20.50
N HIS A 383 20.64 -58.91 -20.08
CA HIS A 383 21.50 -59.67 -19.17
C HIS A 383 21.89 -61.03 -19.79
N ARG A 384 22.29 -61.04 -21.06
CA ARG A 384 22.71 -62.26 -21.78
C ARG A 384 23.95 -62.92 -21.17
N ASN A 385 24.73 -62.16 -20.40
CA ASN A 385 25.85 -62.69 -19.62
C ASN A 385 25.45 -63.60 -18.46
N LYS A 386 24.15 -63.77 -18.18
CA LYS A 386 23.60 -64.60 -17.10
C LYS A 386 22.94 -65.89 -17.60
N ILE A 387 22.94 -66.92 -16.75
CA ILE A 387 22.16 -68.14 -16.92
C ILE A 387 20.88 -67.89 -16.15
N ILE A 388 19.81 -67.60 -16.88
CA ILE A 388 18.52 -67.25 -16.31
C ILE A 388 17.62 -68.47 -16.44
N PHE A 389 17.15 -69.01 -15.32
CA PHE A 389 16.12 -70.04 -15.31
C PHE A 389 14.76 -69.40 -15.05
N LEU A 390 13.78 -69.78 -15.86
CA LEU A 390 12.38 -69.40 -15.72
C LEU A 390 11.62 -70.67 -15.30
N THR A 391 11.21 -70.74 -14.03
CA THR A 391 10.56 -71.97 -13.55
C THR A 391 9.05 -71.90 -13.68
N THR A 392 8.45 -73.03 -14.04
CA THR A 392 7.00 -73.22 -14.10
C THR A 392 6.56 -74.25 -13.07
N VAL A 393 5.43 -74.02 -12.40
CA VAL A 393 4.90 -75.00 -11.43
C VAL A 393 4.35 -76.23 -12.14
N TYR A 394 3.72 -76.04 -13.29
CA TYR A 394 3.16 -77.12 -14.11
C TYR A 394 3.54 -76.89 -15.58
N GLU A 395 3.98 -77.93 -16.28
CA GLU A 395 4.40 -77.87 -17.69
C GLU A 395 3.28 -77.37 -18.61
N ARG A 396 2.03 -77.70 -18.29
CA ARG A 396 0.86 -77.28 -19.07
C ARG A 396 0.68 -75.76 -19.13
N THR A 397 1.33 -74.99 -18.26
CA THR A 397 1.33 -73.51 -18.34
C THR A 397 1.81 -73.02 -19.71
N LEU A 398 2.79 -73.70 -20.30
CA LEU A 398 3.35 -73.34 -21.60
C LEU A 398 2.36 -73.50 -22.76
N PHE A 399 1.29 -74.28 -22.60
CA PHE A 399 0.23 -74.42 -23.61
C PHE A 399 -0.54 -73.11 -23.83
N TYR A 400 -0.58 -72.24 -22.82
CA TYR A 400 -1.35 -70.99 -22.85
C TYR A 400 -0.51 -69.79 -23.31
N ILE A 401 0.76 -70.01 -23.63
CA ILE A 401 1.71 -68.96 -24.00
C ILE A 401 2.00 -69.06 -25.49
N PRO A 402 2.21 -67.93 -26.20
CA PRO A 402 2.56 -67.96 -27.61
C PRO A 402 3.78 -68.84 -27.90
N GLU A 403 3.69 -69.74 -28.87
CA GLU A 403 4.80 -70.61 -29.27
C GLU A 403 6.03 -69.81 -29.72
N GLU A 404 5.83 -68.60 -30.25
CA GLU A 404 6.89 -67.68 -30.65
C GLU A 404 7.85 -67.33 -29.50
N LEU A 405 7.39 -67.39 -28.25
CA LEU A 405 8.22 -67.18 -27.07
C LEU A 405 9.38 -68.17 -27.00
N LEU A 406 9.18 -69.40 -27.49
CA LEU A 406 10.18 -70.46 -27.52
C LEU A 406 11.31 -70.22 -28.55
N LYS A 407 11.27 -69.11 -29.29
CA LYS A 407 12.43 -68.63 -30.07
C LYS A 407 13.43 -67.87 -29.20
N TYR A 408 12.93 -67.25 -28.13
CA TYR A 408 13.70 -66.39 -27.23
C TYR A 408 14.10 -67.12 -25.94
N CYS A 409 13.35 -68.16 -25.57
CA CYS A 409 13.68 -69.08 -24.49
C CYS A 409 14.08 -70.47 -25.00
N ILE A 410 14.76 -71.23 -24.14
CA ILE A 410 15.05 -72.64 -24.35
C ILE A 410 14.13 -73.44 -23.43
N TYR A 411 13.32 -74.34 -23.98
CA TYR A 411 12.54 -75.27 -23.16
C TYR A 411 13.38 -76.51 -22.84
N LEU A 412 13.44 -76.87 -21.56
CA LEU A 412 14.17 -78.02 -21.05
C LEU A 412 13.27 -78.83 -20.13
N ASN A 413 13.10 -80.11 -20.46
CA ASN A 413 12.33 -81.05 -19.66
C ASN A 413 13.21 -82.22 -19.23
N LEU A 414 13.31 -82.41 -17.91
CA LEU A 414 14.10 -83.45 -17.27
C LEU A 414 13.24 -84.42 -16.43
N ASN A 415 11.91 -84.35 -16.55
CA ASN A 415 10.97 -85.05 -15.66
C ASN A 415 11.05 -86.59 -15.76
N ARG A 416 11.67 -87.10 -16.82
CA ARG A 416 11.85 -88.54 -17.07
C ARG A 416 13.16 -89.10 -16.51
N ILE A 417 13.97 -88.27 -15.86
CA ILE A 417 15.24 -88.65 -15.24
C ILE A 417 15.07 -88.59 -13.72
N GLU A 418 15.19 -89.73 -13.06
CA GLU A 418 14.93 -89.89 -11.63
C GLU A 418 15.83 -89.00 -10.74
N GLY A 419 17.07 -88.75 -11.16
CA GLY A 419 17.98 -87.86 -10.42
C GLY A 419 17.50 -86.39 -10.32
N PHE A 420 16.52 -85.98 -11.14
CA PHE A 420 15.92 -84.65 -11.07
C PHE A 420 14.51 -84.62 -10.45
N THR A 421 13.94 -85.77 -10.08
CA THR A 421 12.60 -85.83 -9.49
C THR A 421 12.62 -85.73 -7.96
N HIS A 422 13.75 -86.03 -7.32
CA HIS A 422 13.92 -85.97 -5.88
C HIS A 422 14.93 -84.89 -5.48
N ASP A 423 14.76 -84.34 -4.27
CA ASP A 423 15.68 -83.37 -3.68
C ASP A 423 16.93 -84.08 -3.13
N HIS A 424 17.79 -84.57 -4.02
CA HIS A 424 19.08 -85.15 -3.64
C HIS A 424 20.06 -84.06 -3.22
N ALA A 425 20.77 -84.29 -2.12
CA ALA A 425 21.84 -83.42 -1.66
C ALA A 425 23.07 -83.62 -2.56
N LEU A 426 23.64 -82.52 -3.05
CA LEU A 426 24.92 -82.54 -3.77
C LEU A 426 26.04 -82.90 -2.78
N THR A 427 26.71 -84.01 -3.03
CA THR A 427 27.86 -84.45 -2.21
C THR A 427 29.20 -84.11 -2.84
N GLU A 428 29.21 -83.72 -4.12
CA GLU A 428 30.42 -83.35 -4.84
C GLU A 428 30.94 -81.97 -4.42
N ALA A 429 32.27 -81.81 -4.39
CA ALA A 429 32.89 -80.55 -3.99
C ALA A 429 32.58 -79.42 -5.00
N PRO A 430 32.35 -78.18 -4.54
CA PRO A 430 32.12 -77.05 -5.43
C PRO A 430 33.36 -76.72 -6.27
N SER A 431 33.15 -76.38 -7.54
CA SER A 431 34.18 -75.92 -8.48
C SER A 431 33.87 -74.52 -9.01
N THR A 432 34.93 -73.77 -9.34
CA THR A 432 34.82 -72.44 -9.96
C THR A 432 35.56 -72.48 -11.29
N ILE A 433 34.88 -72.06 -12.36
CA ILE A 433 35.42 -72.13 -13.72
C ILE A 433 35.55 -70.72 -14.29
N ASP A 434 36.69 -70.44 -14.92
CA ASP A 434 36.94 -69.18 -15.58
C ASP A 434 36.04 -69.01 -16.81
N GLU A 435 35.38 -67.87 -16.93
CA GLU A 435 34.47 -67.56 -18.04
C GLU A 435 34.94 -66.37 -18.88
N ILE A 436 34.81 -66.51 -20.20
CA ILE A 436 35.06 -65.46 -21.19
C ILE A 436 33.76 -65.04 -21.88
N ASP A 437 33.77 -63.86 -22.52
CA ASP A 437 32.69 -63.46 -23.41
C ASP A 437 32.60 -64.46 -24.56
N ALA A 438 31.47 -65.16 -24.65
CA ALA A 438 31.20 -66.11 -25.72
C ALA A 438 30.79 -65.35 -26.98
N SER A 439 31.41 -65.70 -28.12
CA SER A 439 30.87 -65.33 -29.42
C SER A 439 29.62 -66.16 -29.70
N TYR A 440 28.65 -65.60 -30.44
CA TYR A 440 27.51 -66.40 -30.90
C TYR A 440 28.05 -67.59 -31.70
N PRO A 441 27.77 -68.84 -31.30
CA PRO A 441 28.21 -69.98 -32.07
C PRO A 441 27.51 -69.90 -33.43
N THR A 442 28.30 -69.72 -34.49
CA THR A 442 27.80 -69.83 -35.86
C THR A 442 27.49 -71.31 -36.10
N ILE A 443 26.25 -71.72 -35.84
CA ILE A 443 25.80 -73.07 -36.14
C ILE A 443 25.57 -73.14 -37.64
N THR A 444 26.37 -73.96 -38.33
CA THR A 444 26.07 -74.35 -39.71
C THR A 444 25.08 -75.51 -39.65
N PRO A 445 23.81 -75.31 -40.06
CA PRO A 445 22.81 -76.35 -39.99
C PRO A 445 23.12 -77.47 -40.97
N ASP A 446 23.04 -78.71 -40.52
CA ASP A 446 23.13 -79.87 -41.41
C ASP A 446 21.83 -79.99 -42.19
N ILE A 447 21.92 -79.96 -43.53
CA ILE A 447 20.76 -79.94 -44.43
C ILE A 447 19.84 -81.14 -44.19
N ARG A 448 20.41 -82.33 -43.97
CA ARG A 448 19.65 -83.57 -43.81
C ARG A 448 18.92 -83.61 -42.48
N TRP A 449 19.63 -83.37 -41.38
CA TRP A 449 19.05 -83.47 -40.03
C TRP A 449 18.12 -82.30 -39.71
N SER A 450 18.42 -81.11 -40.23
CA SER A 450 17.54 -79.94 -40.11
C SER A 450 16.24 -80.13 -40.88
N SER A 451 16.27 -80.67 -42.10
CA SER A 451 15.06 -81.00 -42.87
C SER A 451 14.22 -82.06 -42.15
N LEU A 452 14.87 -83.10 -41.62
CA LEU A 452 14.19 -84.15 -40.86
C LEU A 452 13.46 -83.58 -39.64
N LEU A 453 14.11 -82.73 -38.85
CA LEU A 453 13.46 -82.08 -37.71
C LEU A 453 12.29 -81.21 -38.15
N LYS A 454 12.46 -80.42 -39.21
CA LYS A 454 11.42 -79.54 -39.72
C LYS A 454 10.18 -80.32 -40.11
N GLU A 455 10.34 -81.41 -40.87
CA GLU A 455 9.25 -82.31 -41.25
C GLU A 455 8.55 -82.91 -40.02
N ILE A 456 9.31 -83.34 -39.00
CA ILE A 456 8.74 -83.84 -37.74
C ILE A 456 7.91 -82.75 -37.03
N LEU A 457 8.46 -81.54 -36.88
CA LEU A 457 7.79 -80.43 -36.20
C LEU A 457 6.53 -79.98 -36.94
N ASP A 458 6.58 -79.91 -38.27
CA ASP A 458 5.44 -79.55 -39.12
C ASP A 458 4.31 -80.60 -39.00
N GLU A 459 4.62 -81.90 -38.95
CA GLU A 459 3.63 -82.97 -38.71
C GLU A 459 3.06 -82.93 -37.29
N LEU A 460 3.85 -82.53 -36.29
CA LEU A 460 3.41 -82.38 -34.90
C LEU A 460 2.58 -81.11 -34.65
N GLY A 461 2.38 -80.28 -35.68
CA GLY A 461 1.55 -79.08 -35.63
C GLY A 461 2.24 -77.85 -35.03
N VAL A 462 3.57 -77.86 -34.93
CA VAL A 462 4.34 -76.71 -34.43
C VAL A 462 4.33 -75.59 -35.48
N CYS A 463 4.17 -74.33 -35.03
CA CYS A 463 4.16 -73.18 -35.93
C CYS A 463 5.39 -73.15 -36.85
N SER A 464 5.18 -72.96 -38.17
CA SER A 464 6.24 -73.00 -39.20
C SER A 464 7.46 -72.13 -38.89
N ALA A 465 7.23 -70.98 -38.24
CA ALA A 465 8.28 -70.06 -37.88
C ALA A 465 9.15 -70.59 -36.72
N LEU A 466 8.57 -71.32 -35.77
CA LEU A 466 9.30 -72.01 -34.70
C LEU A 466 9.97 -73.27 -35.24
N SER A 467 9.31 -74.04 -36.10
CA SER A 467 9.88 -75.21 -36.77
C SER A 467 11.15 -74.87 -37.54
N THR A 468 11.12 -73.78 -38.31
CA THR A 468 12.28 -73.30 -39.07
C THR A 468 13.42 -72.87 -38.14
N TYR A 469 13.11 -72.17 -37.05
CA TYR A 469 14.11 -71.73 -36.07
C TYR A 469 14.76 -72.91 -35.34
N LYS A 470 13.99 -73.86 -34.79
CA LYS A 470 14.56 -75.03 -34.09
C LYS A 470 15.41 -75.90 -35.04
N SER A 471 14.97 -76.01 -36.29
CA SER A 471 15.71 -76.74 -37.33
C SER A 471 17.04 -76.11 -37.68
N SER A 472 17.17 -74.77 -37.66
CA SER A 472 18.46 -74.12 -37.95
C SER A 472 19.51 -74.30 -36.85
N LEU A 473 19.14 -74.87 -35.70
CA LEU A 473 20.06 -75.15 -34.57
C LEU A 473 20.67 -76.55 -34.62
N ILE A 474 20.34 -77.36 -35.64
CA ILE A 474 20.75 -78.77 -35.77
C ILE A 474 21.98 -78.87 -36.66
N SER A 475 23.10 -79.29 -36.07
CA SER A 475 24.38 -79.45 -36.79
C SER A 475 24.74 -80.91 -37.10
N ASN A 476 24.12 -81.86 -36.42
CA ASN A 476 24.37 -83.30 -36.57
C ASN A 476 23.24 -84.13 -35.95
N GLU A 477 23.29 -85.46 -36.12
CA GLU A 477 22.30 -86.38 -35.56
C GLU A 477 22.22 -86.34 -34.01
N ALA A 478 23.35 -86.15 -33.32
CA ALA A 478 23.36 -86.05 -31.86
C ALA A 478 22.57 -84.83 -31.39
N SER A 479 22.76 -83.67 -32.04
CA SER A 479 22.04 -82.44 -31.73
C SER A 479 20.52 -82.56 -32.00
N LEU A 480 20.13 -83.31 -33.03
CA LEU A 480 18.75 -83.68 -33.28
C LEU A 480 18.21 -84.54 -32.13
N CYS A 481 18.94 -85.59 -31.74
CA CYS A 481 18.54 -86.48 -30.67
C CYS A 481 18.42 -85.77 -29.31
N CYS A 482 19.34 -84.86 -28.96
CA CYS A 482 19.25 -84.03 -27.77
C CYS A 482 17.94 -83.21 -27.76
N LEU A 483 17.64 -82.53 -28.88
CA LEU A 483 16.44 -81.69 -28.96
C LEU A 483 15.16 -82.53 -28.92
N LEU A 484 15.14 -83.70 -29.56
CA LEU A 484 14.01 -84.63 -29.46
C LEU A 484 13.82 -85.14 -28.02
N ALA A 485 14.91 -85.50 -27.33
CA ALA A 485 14.87 -86.09 -25.99
C ALA A 485 14.35 -85.13 -24.91
N PHE A 486 14.81 -83.87 -24.92
CA PHE A 486 14.65 -82.97 -23.77
C PHE A 486 13.81 -81.72 -24.07
N ASP A 487 13.44 -81.46 -25.32
CA ASP A 487 12.66 -80.30 -25.72
C ASP A 487 11.40 -80.75 -26.47
N VAL A 488 11.53 -81.27 -27.70
CA VAL A 488 10.40 -81.48 -28.62
C VAL A 488 9.44 -82.57 -28.15
N LEU A 489 9.91 -83.81 -27.91
CA LEU A 489 9.01 -84.90 -27.54
C LEU A 489 8.39 -84.68 -26.15
N PRO A 490 9.11 -84.21 -25.13
CA PRO A 490 8.50 -83.80 -23.87
C PRO A 490 7.49 -82.67 -24.04
N PHE A 491 7.75 -81.68 -24.90
CA PHE A 491 6.79 -80.61 -25.16
C PHE A 491 5.48 -81.18 -25.74
N CYS A 492 5.57 -82.09 -26.70
CA CYS A 492 4.40 -82.76 -27.26
C CYS A 492 3.59 -83.53 -26.20
N VAL A 493 4.24 -84.33 -25.36
CA VAL A 493 3.55 -85.19 -24.39
C VAL A 493 3.08 -84.41 -23.15
N ASP A 494 3.95 -83.57 -22.59
CA ASP A 494 3.71 -82.95 -21.29
C ASP A 494 2.96 -81.62 -21.43
N VAL A 495 3.28 -80.83 -22.46
CA VAL A 495 2.65 -79.53 -22.74
C VAL A 495 1.45 -79.68 -23.66
N LEU A 496 1.58 -80.28 -24.85
CA LEU A 496 0.49 -80.35 -25.84
C LEU A 496 -0.52 -81.48 -25.57
N LYS A 497 -0.11 -82.53 -24.86
CA LYS A 497 -0.90 -83.77 -24.61
C LYS A 497 -1.22 -84.56 -25.88
N ILE A 498 -0.27 -84.59 -26.81
CA ILE A 498 -0.35 -85.42 -28.02
C ILE A 498 0.65 -86.59 -27.92
N SER A 499 0.32 -87.71 -28.56
CA SER A 499 1.24 -88.85 -28.72
C SER A 499 2.11 -88.61 -29.97
N PRO A 500 3.38 -88.20 -29.84
CA PRO A 500 4.16 -87.76 -31.00
C PRO A 500 4.39 -88.89 -32.02
N PHE A 501 4.52 -90.14 -31.57
CA PHE A 501 4.69 -91.31 -32.44
C PHE A 501 3.42 -91.74 -33.17
N SER A 502 2.24 -91.35 -32.67
CA SER A 502 0.96 -91.56 -33.33
C SER A 502 0.64 -90.47 -34.35
N VAL A 503 1.18 -89.25 -34.14
CA VAL A 503 0.90 -88.08 -34.97
C VAL A 503 1.90 -87.95 -36.13
N SER A 504 3.20 -88.09 -35.86
CA SER A 504 4.23 -87.88 -36.88
C SER A 504 4.68 -89.19 -37.55
N GLU A 505 4.32 -89.34 -38.83
CA GLU A 505 4.80 -90.42 -39.69
C GLU A 505 6.33 -90.34 -39.85
N ARG A 506 6.86 -89.12 -39.96
CA ARG A 506 8.29 -88.89 -40.12
C ARG A 506 9.10 -89.29 -38.89
N LEU A 507 8.61 -88.96 -37.69
CA LEU A 507 9.21 -89.41 -36.43
C LEU A 507 9.19 -90.94 -36.35
N ASN A 508 8.08 -91.58 -36.72
CA ASN A 508 7.97 -93.03 -36.72
C ASN A 508 8.92 -93.70 -37.75
N LYS A 509 9.10 -93.10 -38.93
CA LYS A 509 10.11 -93.57 -39.91
C LYS A 509 11.55 -93.45 -39.39
N TYR A 510 11.85 -92.43 -38.60
CA TYR A 510 13.20 -92.19 -38.08
C TYR A 510 13.51 -92.97 -36.79
N ALA A 511 12.61 -92.90 -35.81
CA ALA A 511 12.77 -93.42 -34.45
C ALA A 511 11.74 -94.49 -34.05
N GLY A 512 10.89 -94.96 -34.97
CA GLY A 512 10.00 -96.12 -34.77
C GLY A 512 10.74 -97.46 -34.84
N ASP A 513 10.00 -98.58 -34.85
CA ASP A 513 10.60 -99.93 -34.77
C ASP A 513 11.62 -100.20 -35.87
N LYS A 514 11.25 -99.82 -37.09
CA LYS A 514 12.07 -99.96 -38.31
C LYS A 514 13.01 -98.76 -38.54
N GLY A 515 13.01 -97.80 -37.63
CA GLY A 515 13.82 -96.58 -37.70
C GLY A 515 15.32 -96.83 -37.51
N ARG A 516 16.13 -95.91 -38.03
CA ARG A 516 17.61 -95.94 -37.98
C ARG A 516 18.21 -95.10 -36.86
N CYS A 517 17.40 -94.35 -36.10
CA CYS A 517 17.87 -93.54 -34.98
C CYS A 517 18.58 -94.41 -33.93
N SER A 518 19.78 -94.01 -33.51
CA SER A 518 20.56 -94.69 -32.47
C SER A 518 19.88 -94.68 -31.10
N HIS A 519 19.05 -93.66 -30.81
CA HIS A 519 18.36 -93.49 -29.54
C HIS A 519 16.87 -93.88 -29.59
N LYS A 520 16.45 -94.67 -30.59
CA LYS A 520 15.04 -95.07 -30.74
C LYS A 520 14.48 -95.85 -29.53
N GLY A 521 15.32 -96.66 -28.88
CA GLY A 521 14.95 -97.40 -27.67
C GLY A 521 14.57 -96.47 -26.53
N LEU A 522 15.41 -95.46 -26.28
CA LEU A 522 15.15 -94.38 -25.33
C LEU A 522 13.84 -93.64 -25.65
N PHE A 523 13.67 -93.14 -26.88
CA PHE A 523 12.48 -92.36 -27.24
C PHE A 523 11.19 -93.17 -27.12
N LYS A 524 11.22 -94.45 -27.48
CA LYS A 524 10.07 -95.33 -27.30
C LYS A 524 9.72 -95.55 -25.84
N ARG A 525 10.70 -95.84 -24.97
CA ARG A 525 10.45 -96.00 -23.53
C ARG A 525 9.86 -94.75 -22.88
N TRP A 526 10.17 -93.57 -23.39
CA TRP A 526 9.79 -92.29 -22.80
C TRP A 526 8.50 -91.68 -23.34
N PHE A 527 8.10 -91.99 -24.58
CA PHE A 527 7.05 -91.25 -25.30
C PHE A 527 6.10 -92.12 -26.14
N VAL A 528 6.19 -93.45 -26.06
CA VAL A 528 5.24 -94.42 -26.62
C VAL A 528 4.64 -95.21 -25.47
#